data_AF-A0A973JQX5-F1
#
_entry.id   AF-A0A973JQX5-F1
#
_cell.length_a   1.000
_cell.length_b   1.000
_cell.length_c   1.000
_cell.angle_alpha   90.00
_cell.angle_beta   90.00
_cell.angle_gamma   90.00
#
_symmetry.space_group_name_H-M   'P 1'
#
loop_
_entity.id
_entity.type
_entity.pdbx_description
1 polymer ?
#
loop_
_entity_poly.entity_id
_entity_poly.type
_entity_poly.pdbx_seq_one_letter_code
_entity_poly.pdbx_strand_id
1 'polypeptide(L)'
;RVEDAYRTLIYDENRRDYDRTLRDIPITPEPPQPELRYQPRPPAPPTVVPRVEERPPAPQTPRAATPQPAPAPPAVPEVPQPAPPDITEFTGAVLKMLRELRGLSTRNVADATKLSMRYIESIEDDSYKKLPARPYLRGFLFSYARALGYEPHRIVNDYLKRYDAVMNPPKK
;
A
#
# COMPACT_ATOMS: atom_id res chain seq x y z
N ARG A 1 3.25 -22.06 -20.90
CA ARG A 1 4.43 -21.17 -20.91
C ARG A 1 3.91 -19.76 -20.61
N VAL A 2 4.55 -18.99 -19.71
CA VAL A 2 4.01 -17.68 -19.25
C VAL A 2 3.93 -16.63 -20.38
N GLU A 3 4.82 -16.75 -21.36
CA GLU A 3 4.89 -15.89 -22.54
C GLU A 3 3.65 -16.00 -23.45
N ASP A 4 3.06 -17.19 -23.55
CA ASP A 4 1.87 -17.42 -24.38
C ASP A 4 0.64 -16.74 -23.77
N ALA A 5 0.50 -16.82 -22.44
CA ALA A 5 -0.57 -16.14 -21.71
C ALA A 5 -0.48 -14.60 -21.86
N TYR A 6 0.74 -14.06 -21.91
CA TYR A 6 0.97 -12.62 -22.11
C TYR A 6 0.58 -12.17 -23.52
N ARG A 7 0.88 -12.98 -24.55
CA ARG A 7 0.48 -12.69 -25.94
C ARG A 7 -1.03 -12.78 -26.14
N THR A 8 -1.72 -13.72 -25.49
CA THR A 8 -3.18 -13.84 -25.56
C THR A 8 -3.92 -12.67 -24.92
N LEU A 9 -3.36 -12.05 -23.87
CA LEU A 9 -4.01 -10.92 -23.18
C LEU A 9 -3.80 -9.56 -23.88
N ILE A 10 -2.80 -9.46 -24.75
CA ILE A 10 -2.39 -8.19 -25.38
C ILE A 10 -2.88 -8.09 -26.82
N TYR A 11 -2.97 -9.20 -27.56
CA TYR A 11 -3.39 -9.21 -28.96
C TYR A 11 -4.80 -9.79 -29.11
N ASP A 12 -5.73 -9.00 -29.67
CA ASP A 12 -7.15 -9.37 -29.84
C ASP A 12 -7.35 -10.62 -30.73
N GLU A 13 -6.46 -10.86 -31.70
CA GLU A 13 -6.51 -12.04 -32.56
C GLU A 13 -6.20 -13.32 -31.78
N ASN A 14 -5.13 -13.31 -30.97
CA ASN A 14 -4.77 -14.45 -30.12
C ASN A 14 -5.84 -14.79 -29.08
N ARG A 15 -6.57 -13.77 -28.59
CA ARG A 15 -7.70 -13.96 -27.69
C ARG A 15 -8.84 -14.73 -28.37
N ARG A 16 -9.17 -14.37 -29.62
CA ARG A 16 -10.23 -15.04 -30.39
C ARG A 16 -9.89 -16.50 -30.67
N ASP A 17 -8.63 -16.79 -30.98
CA ASP A 17 -8.17 -18.17 -31.19
C ASP A 17 -8.25 -18.99 -29.89
N TYR A 18 -7.84 -18.42 -28.76
CA TYR A 18 -7.97 -19.06 -27.46
C TYR A 18 -9.45 -19.34 -27.09
N ASP A 19 -10.33 -18.35 -27.29
CA ASP A 19 -11.76 -18.50 -27.04
C ASP A 19 -12.41 -19.56 -27.95
N ARG A 20 -11.92 -19.72 -29.19
CA ARG A 20 -12.33 -20.82 -30.08
C ARG A 20 -11.88 -22.16 -29.51
N THR A 21 -10.64 -22.29 -29.06
CA THR A 21 -10.13 -23.54 -28.48
C THR A 21 -10.88 -23.96 -27.21
N LEU A 22 -11.36 -23.00 -26.40
CA LEU A 22 -12.16 -23.29 -25.20
C LEU A 22 -13.54 -23.91 -25.52
N ARG A 23 -14.13 -23.60 -26.68
CA ARG A 23 -15.43 -24.14 -27.10
C ARG A 23 -15.37 -25.61 -27.50
N ASP A 24 -14.20 -26.07 -27.93
CA ASP A 24 -13.97 -27.45 -28.36
C ASP A 24 -13.53 -28.36 -27.19
N ILE A 25 -13.40 -27.82 -25.97
CA ILE A 25 -13.09 -28.59 -24.77
C ILE A 25 -14.35 -29.35 -24.34
N PRO A 26 -14.32 -30.70 -24.27
CA PRO A 26 -15.46 -31.45 -23.76
C PRO A 26 -15.71 -31.08 -22.31
N ILE A 27 -16.89 -30.51 -22.02
CA ILE A 27 -17.35 -30.26 -20.66
C ILE A 27 -17.65 -31.63 -20.04
N THR A 28 -16.72 -32.16 -19.25
CA THR A 28 -17.03 -33.30 -18.39
C THR A 28 -18.03 -32.83 -17.33
N PRO A 29 -19.20 -33.48 -17.19
CA PRO A 29 -20.13 -33.14 -16.13
C PRO A 29 -19.42 -33.31 -14.79
N GLU A 30 -19.49 -32.27 -13.97
CA GLU A 30 -18.96 -32.30 -12.61
C GLU A 30 -19.65 -33.46 -11.85
N PRO A 31 -18.89 -34.36 -11.20
CA PRO A 31 -19.50 -35.43 -10.42
C PRO A 31 -20.45 -34.83 -9.37
N PRO A 32 -21.58 -35.50 -9.05
CA PRO A 32 -22.53 -34.99 -8.09
C PRO A 32 -21.81 -34.70 -6.77
N GLN A 33 -21.80 -33.42 -6.38
CA GLN A 33 -21.30 -32.96 -5.09
C GLN A 33 -22.02 -33.76 -3.99
N PRO A 34 -21.33 -34.32 -2.99
CA PRO A 34 -21.99 -34.98 -1.88
C PRO A 34 -22.92 -33.97 -1.20
N GLU A 35 -24.20 -34.32 -1.04
CA GLU A 35 -25.15 -33.47 -0.31
C GLU A 35 -24.61 -33.25 1.10
N LEU A 36 -24.07 -32.06 1.35
CA LEU A 36 -23.63 -31.63 2.67
C LEU A 36 -24.88 -31.59 3.56
N ARG A 37 -25.13 -32.67 4.29
CA ARG A 37 -26.23 -32.75 5.25
C ARG A 37 -26.03 -31.66 6.29
N TYR A 38 -26.82 -30.60 6.16
CA TYR A 38 -26.80 -29.49 7.11
C TYR A 38 -27.16 -30.03 8.51
N GLN A 39 -26.19 -30.04 9.41
CA GLN A 39 -26.45 -30.26 10.83
C GLN A 39 -26.65 -28.90 11.49
N PRO A 40 -27.85 -28.59 12.01
CA PRO A 40 -28.07 -27.32 12.68
C PRO A 40 -27.11 -27.22 13.88
N ARG A 41 -26.36 -26.11 13.92
CA ARG A 41 -25.46 -25.83 15.04
C ARG A 41 -26.32 -25.66 16.31
N PRO A 42 -25.96 -26.27 17.45
CA PRO A 42 -26.68 -26.03 18.70
C PRO A 42 -26.63 -24.53 19.05
N PRO A 43 -27.68 -23.99 19.71
CA PRO A 43 -27.70 -22.59 20.12
C PRO A 43 -26.50 -22.29 21.02
N ALA A 44 -25.89 -21.12 20.82
CA ALA A 44 -24.81 -20.67 21.67
C ALA A 44 -25.31 -20.59 23.14
N PRO A 45 -24.47 -20.97 24.13
CA PRO A 45 -24.83 -20.77 25.53
C PRO A 45 -25.05 -19.27 25.80
N PRO A 46 -25.92 -18.91 26.76
CA PRO A 46 -26.11 -17.51 27.13
C PRO A 46 -24.79 -16.93 27.64
N THR A 47 -24.34 -15.84 27.02
CA THR A 47 -23.17 -15.09 27.48
C THR A 47 -23.48 -14.49 28.84
N VAL A 48 -22.84 -15.00 29.89
CA VAL A 48 -22.80 -14.33 31.20
C VAL A 48 -21.94 -13.09 31.03
N VAL A 49 -22.58 -11.93 30.90
CA VAL A 49 -21.87 -10.65 30.95
C VAL A 49 -21.25 -10.52 32.34
N PRO A 50 -19.91 -10.37 32.48
CA PRO A 50 -19.32 -10.12 33.79
C PRO A 50 -19.87 -8.79 34.30
N ARG A 51 -20.37 -8.80 35.55
CA ARG A 51 -20.80 -7.59 36.27
C ARG A 51 -19.62 -6.62 36.27
N VAL A 52 -19.78 -5.48 35.61
CA VAL A 52 -18.77 -4.43 35.56
C VAL A 52 -18.57 -3.92 36.99
N GLU A 53 -17.45 -4.29 37.59
CA GLU A 53 -17.00 -3.73 38.86
C GLU A 53 -16.62 -2.27 38.59
N GLU A 54 -17.30 -1.35 39.27
CA GLU A 54 -17.08 0.09 39.12
C GLU A 54 -15.63 0.41 39.45
N ARG A 55 -14.85 0.70 38.42
CA ARG A 55 -13.45 1.08 38.52
C ARG A 55 -13.37 2.42 39.29
N PRO A 56 -12.52 2.55 40.32
CA PRO A 56 -12.36 3.82 41.02
C PRO A 56 -11.90 4.93 40.06
N PRO A 57 -12.30 6.19 40.30
CA PRO A 57 -11.98 7.29 39.39
C PRO A 57 -10.46 7.48 39.28
N ALA A 58 -9.97 7.54 38.05
CA ALA A 58 -8.57 7.79 37.74
C ALA A 58 -8.11 9.16 38.29
N PRO A 59 -6.83 9.32 38.68
CA PRO A 59 -6.28 10.62 39.01
C PRO A 59 -6.44 11.56 37.80
N GLN A 60 -6.98 12.75 38.06
CA GLN A 60 -7.25 13.77 37.06
C GLN A 60 -5.94 14.17 36.39
N THR A 61 -5.75 13.78 35.13
CA THR A 61 -4.69 14.34 34.30
C THR A 61 -4.92 15.85 34.16
N PRO A 62 -3.88 16.70 34.25
CA PRO A 62 -4.03 18.13 33.99
C PRO A 62 -4.69 18.33 32.63
N ARG A 63 -5.75 19.14 32.66
CA ARG A 63 -6.60 19.57 31.54
C ARG A 63 -5.80 19.68 30.25
N ALA A 64 -6.11 18.78 29.32
CA ALA A 64 -5.59 18.80 27.96
C ALA A 64 -5.66 20.23 27.40
N ALA A 65 -4.53 20.72 26.91
CA ALA A 65 -4.54 21.77 25.91
C ALA A 65 -5.53 21.32 24.84
N THR A 66 -6.52 22.16 24.53
CA THR A 66 -7.47 21.93 23.45
C THR A 66 -6.68 21.41 22.24
N PRO A 67 -6.94 20.19 21.73
CA PRO A 67 -6.33 19.80 20.48
C PRO A 67 -6.78 20.85 19.48
N GLN A 68 -5.82 21.63 18.95
CA GLN A 68 -6.12 22.47 17.80
C GLN A 68 -6.78 21.55 16.77
N PRO A 69 -7.95 21.91 16.21
CA PRO A 69 -8.48 21.17 15.09
C PRO A 69 -7.33 21.09 14.09
N ALA A 70 -6.94 19.86 13.75
CA ALA A 70 -5.88 19.66 12.77
C ALA A 70 -6.23 20.56 11.57
N PRO A 71 -5.28 21.36 11.06
CA PRO A 71 -5.54 22.10 9.83
C PRO A 71 -6.12 21.11 8.84
N ALA A 72 -7.20 21.49 8.15
CA ALA A 72 -7.79 20.67 7.10
C ALA A 72 -6.62 20.07 6.29
N PRO A 73 -6.60 18.75 6.05
CA PRO A 73 -5.47 18.13 5.36
C PRO A 73 -5.18 18.99 4.15
N PRO A 74 -3.92 19.47 3.97
CA PRO A 74 -3.62 20.36 2.87
C PRO A 74 -4.18 19.68 1.64
N ALA A 75 -5.14 20.34 0.98
CA ALA A 75 -5.83 19.77 -0.16
C ALA A 75 -4.74 19.27 -1.08
N VAL A 76 -4.67 17.95 -1.29
CA VAL A 76 -3.66 17.36 -2.17
C VAL A 76 -3.81 18.14 -3.46
N PRO A 77 -2.77 18.86 -3.94
CA PRO A 77 -2.96 19.79 -5.04
C PRO A 77 -3.58 19.01 -6.20
N GLU A 78 -4.69 19.54 -6.74
CA GLU A 78 -5.50 18.90 -7.79
C GLU A 78 -4.68 18.59 -9.04
N VAL A 79 -3.53 19.28 -9.18
CA VAL A 79 -2.49 19.00 -10.16
C VAL A 79 -1.19 18.62 -9.44
N PRO A 80 -0.62 17.42 -9.68
CA PRO A 80 0.71 17.05 -9.18
C PRO A 80 1.74 18.08 -9.62
N GLN A 81 2.45 18.67 -8.66
CA GLN A 81 3.50 19.62 -8.97
C GLN A 81 4.72 18.87 -9.53
N PRO A 82 5.43 19.42 -10.53
CA PRO A 82 6.72 18.86 -10.90
C PRO A 82 7.64 18.85 -9.68
N ALA A 83 8.55 17.89 -9.64
CA ALA A 83 9.55 17.81 -8.60
C ALA A 83 10.37 19.12 -8.57
N PRO A 84 10.74 19.67 -7.40
CA PRO A 84 11.47 20.93 -7.31
C PRO A 84 12.76 20.90 -8.16
N PRO A 85 13.04 21.95 -8.95
CA PRO A 85 14.13 21.94 -9.93
C PRO A 85 15.52 21.88 -9.29
N ASP A 86 15.67 22.42 -8.07
CA ASP A 86 16.95 22.47 -7.36
C ASP A 86 17.35 21.12 -6.74
N ILE A 87 16.42 20.16 -6.68
CA ILE A 87 16.70 18.83 -6.17
C ILE A 87 17.34 18.02 -7.29
N THR A 88 18.62 17.70 -7.14
CA THR A 88 19.37 16.87 -8.10
C THR A 88 19.02 15.39 -8.00
N GLU A 89 18.73 14.89 -6.79
CA GLU A 89 18.42 13.48 -6.53
C GLU A 89 17.39 13.31 -5.39
N PHE A 90 16.49 12.33 -5.52
CA PHE A 90 15.52 11.99 -4.46
C PHE A 90 16.02 10.85 -3.57
N THR A 91 16.65 11.21 -2.46
CA THR A 91 17.03 10.30 -1.37
C THR A 91 15.92 10.20 -0.31
N GLY A 92 16.01 9.24 0.60
CA GLY A 92 15.11 9.16 1.75
C GLY A 92 15.06 10.47 2.55
N ALA A 93 16.23 11.07 2.80
CA ALA A 93 16.34 12.36 3.50
C ALA A 93 15.62 13.50 2.76
N VAL A 94 15.71 13.54 1.42
CA VAL A 94 14.99 14.53 0.61
C VAL A 94 13.49 14.30 0.68
N LEU A 95 13.03 13.05 0.60
CA LEU A 95 11.60 12.72 0.73
C LEU A 95 11.04 13.14 2.10
N LYS A 96 11.80 12.90 3.17
CA LYS A 96 11.47 13.37 4.52
C LYS A 96 11.35 14.89 4.59
N MET A 97 12.33 15.61 4.04
CA MET A 97 12.31 17.07 3.96
C MET A 97 11.08 17.58 3.20
N LEU A 98 10.74 16.99 2.06
CA LEU A 98 9.54 17.36 1.29
C LEU A 98 8.25 17.13 2.07
N ARG A 99 8.15 16.01 2.81
CA ARG A 99 7.01 15.74 3.69
C ARG A 99 6.88 16.81 4.78
N GLU A 100 7.98 17.15 5.43
CA GLU A 100 8.04 18.14 6.50
C GLU A 100 7.72 19.56 5.98
N LEU A 101 8.20 19.92 4.78
CA LEU A 101 7.85 21.18 4.10
C LEU A 101 6.35 21.29 3.80
N ARG A 102 5.67 20.18 3.56
CA ARG A 102 4.21 20.12 3.41
C ARG A 102 3.47 20.09 4.76
N GLY A 103 4.17 20.11 5.89
CA GLY A 103 3.58 20.03 7.22
C GLY A 103 2.90 18.68 7.52
N LEU A 104 3.25 17.63 6.77
CA LEU A 104 2.63 16.32 6.91
C LEU A 104 3.40 15.48 7.94
N SER A 105 2.69 14.90 8.91
CA SER A 105 3.30 13.86 9.75
C SER A 105 3.39 12.52 9.01
N THR A 106 4.29 11.65 9.46
CA THR A 106 4.36 10.25 8.97
C THR A 106 3.00 9.55 9.03
N ARG A 107 2.22 9.82 10.08
CA ARG A 107 0.85 9.29 10.24
C ARG A 107 -0.08 9.83 9.16
N ASN A 108 -0.04 11.12 8.83
CA ASN A 108 -0.88 11.68 7.77
C ASN A 108 -0.61 11.01 6.43
N VAL A 109 0.66 10.76 6.10
CA VAL A 109 1.01 10.07 4.85
C VAL A 109 0.60 8.61 4.90
N ALA A 110 0.77 7.92 6.03
CA ALA A 110 0.29 6.55 6.22
C ALA A 110 -1.23 6.44 6.00
N ASP A 111 -1.99 7.37 6.58
CA ASP A 111 -3.45 7.37 6.49
C ASP A 111 -3.94 7.64 5.07
N ALA A 112 -3.25 8.53 4.34
CA ALA A 112 -3.55 8.89 2.96
C ALA A 112 -3.19 7.77 1.96
N THR A 113 -2.05 7.10 2.17
CA THR A 113 -1.52 6.10 1.23
C THR A 113 -1.88 4.67 1.59
N LYS A 114 -2.39 4.43 2.80
CA LYS A 114 -2.59 3.11 3.41
C LYS A 114 -1.30 2.29 3.54
N LEU A 115 -0.15 2.96 3.56
CA LEU A 115 1.14 2.34 3.85
C LEU A 115 1.38 2.29 5.35
N SER A 116 2.07 1.25 5.82
CA SER A 116 2.53 1.19 7.21
C SER A 116 3.51 2.33 7.49
N MET A 117 3.37 3.00 8.64
CA MET A 117 4.34 4.01 9.11
C MET A 117 5.78 3.49 9.07
N ARG A 118 5.98 2.20 9.39
CA ARG A 118 7.30 1.55 9.35
C ARG A 118 7.94 1.58 7.97
N TYR A 119 7.14 1.43 6.90
CA TYR A 119 7.66 1.49 5.54
C TYR A 119 7.97 2.93 5.13
N ILE A 120 7.15 3.89 5.55
CA ILE A 120 7.43 5.31 5.30
C ILE A 120 8.75 5.72 5.97
N GLU A 121 8.91 5.38 7.25
CA GLU A 121 10.16 5.62 7.98
C GLU A 121 11.35 4.92 7.31
N SER A 122 11.18 3.66 6.89
CA SER A 122 12.26 2.94 6.21
C SER A 122 12.64 3.54 4.85
N ILE A 123 11.67 4.14 4.13
CA ILE A 123 11.92 4.87 2.88
C ILE A 123 12.71 6.14 3.17
N GLU A 124 12.27 6.92 4.17
CA GLU A 124 12.88 8.20 4.59
C GLU A 124 14.28 8.03 5.18
N ASP A 125 14.53 6.91 5.85
CA ASP A 125 15.83 6.58 6.45
C ASP A 125 16.75 5.80 5.49
N ASP A 126 16.35 5.61 4.22
CA ASP A 126 17.09 4.80 3.22
C ASP A 126 17.47 3.39 3.76
N SER A 127 16.62 2.83 4.62
CA SER A 127 16.81 1.52 5.26
C SER A 127 16.44 0.39 4.30
N TYR A 128 17.18 0.24 3.20
CA TYR A 128 16.83 -0.63 2.06
C TYR A 128 16.58 -2.10 2.44
N LYS A 129 17.27 -2.62 3.47
CA LYS A 129 17.09 -4.00 3.96
C LYS A 129 15.73 -4.25 4.62
N LYS A 130 15.03 -3.20 5.06
CA LYS A 130 13.70 -3.27 5.71
C LYS A 130 12.57 -3.01 4.72
N LEU A 131 12.89 -2.64 3.49
CA LEU A 131 11.91 -2.35 2.44
C LEU A 131 11.34 -3.64 1.85
N PRO A 132 10.12 -3.61 1.30
CA PRO A 132 9.54 -4.76 0.63
C PRO A 132 10.28 -5.04 -0.70
N ALA A 133 9.93 -6.16 -1.35
CA ALA A 133 10.47 -6.46 -2.66
C ALA A 133 10.23 -5.32 -3.67
N ARG A 134 11.18 -5.14 -4.59
CA ARG A 134 11.27 -4.03 -5.54
C ARG A 134 9.95 -3.66 -6.26
N PRO A 135 9.11 -4.62 -6.74
CA PRO A 135 7.83 -4.28 -7.38
C PRO A 135 6.85 -3.56 -6.44
N TYR A 136 6.79 -3.98 -5.17
CA TYR A 136 5.95 -3.34 -4.16
C TYR A 136 6.52 -1.98 -3.76
N LEU A 137 7.84 -1.88 -3.61
CA LEU A 137 8.51 -0.61 -3.31
C LEU A 137 8.20 0.46 -4.37
N ARG A 138 8.19 0.11 -5.65
CA ARG A 138 7.79 1.01 -6.74
C ARG A 138 6.39 1.60 -6.51
N GLY A 139 5.42 0.75 -6.16
CA GLY A 139 4.05 1.19 -5.85
C GLY A 139 3.99 2.09 -4.62
N PHE A 140 4.78 1.77 -3.60
CA PHE A 140 4.82 2.55 -2.35
C PHE A 140 5.38 3.96 -2.60
N LEU A 141 6.49 4.06 -3.34
CA LEU A 141 7.08 5.34 -3.73
C LEU A 141 6.14 6.18 -4.60
N PHE A 142 5.40 5.53 -5.50
CA PHE A 142 4.42 6.20 -6.34
C PHE A 142 3.27 6.81 -5.50
N SER A 143 2.69 6.03 -4.59
CA SER A 143 1.64 6.51 -3.69
C SER A 143 2.15 7.60 -2.75
N TYR A 144 3.38 7.44 -2.24
CA TYR A 144 4.02 8.42 -1.37
C TYR A 144 4.24 9.76 -2.08
N ALA A 145 4.84 9.76 -3.28
CA ALA A 145 5.06 10.97 -4.07
C ALA A 145 3.74 11.69 -4.40
N ARG A 146 2.68 10.95 -4.75
CA ARG A 146 1.35 11.51 -4.96
C ARG A 146 0.74 12.10 -3.70
N ALA A 147 0.90 11.45 -2.54
CA ALA A 147 0.43 11.98 -1.27
C ALA A 147 1.15 13.27 -0.87
N LEU A 148 2.42 13.41 -1.27
CA LEU A 148 3.16 14.67 -1.15
C LEU A 148 2.78 15.70 -2.22
N GLY A 149 1.93 15.36 -3.19
CA GLY A 149 1.49 16.24 -4.27
C GLY A 149 2.57 16.54 -5.32
N TYR A 150 3.50 15.60 -5.55
CA TYR A 150 4.53 15.70 -6.57
C TYR A 150 4.33 14.69 -7.70
N GLU A 151 4.90 14.99 -8.86
CA GLU A 151 5.03 14.09 -10.00
C GLU A 151 5.87 12.86 -9.59
N PRO A 152 5.31 11.63 -9.66
CA PRO A 152 5.94 10.44 -9.10
C PRO A 152 7.07 9.85 -9.96
N HIS A 153 7.08 10.04 -11.28
CA HIS A 153 8.02 9.35 -12.17
C HIS A 153 9.47 9.64 -11.81
N ARG A 154 9.83 10.92 -11.61
CA ARG A 154 11.21 11.28 -11.26
C ARG A 154 11.63 10.72 -9.90
N ILE A 155 10.78 10.89 -8.88
CA ILE A 155 11.03 10.42 -7.51
C ILE A 155 11.24 8.91 -7.48
N VAL A 156 10.34 8.15 -8.13
CA VAL A 156 10.39 6.68 -8.16
C VAL A 156 11.66 6.20 -8.85
N ASN A 157 12.01 6.80 -9.99
CA ASN A 157 13.18 6.38 -10.77
C ASN A 157 14.49 6.64 -10.02
N ASP A 158 14.65 7.83 -9.45
CA ASP A 158 15.86 8.22 -8.72
C ASP A 158 16.05 7.34 -7.48
N TYR A 159 14.99 7.12 -6.71
CA TYR A 159 15.05 6.28 -5.51
C TYR A 159 15.35 4.81 -5.86
N LEU A 160 14.67 4.25 -6.86
CA LEU A 160 14.89 2.84 -7.26
C LEU A 160 16.29 2.60 -7.82
N LYS A 161 16.87 3.59 -8.53
CA LYS A 161 18.26 3.50 -8.99
C LYS A 161 19.23 3.33 -7.81
N ARG A 162 19.02 4.06 -6.71
CA ARG A 162 19.82 3.94 -5.49
C ARG A 162 19.58 2.62 -4.77
N TYR A 163 18.31 2.22 -4.64
CA TYR A 163 17.94 0.92 -4.09
C TYR A 163 18.64 -0.23 -4.83
N ASP A 164 18.63 -0.21 -6.17
CA ASP A 164 19.24 -1.25 -7.00
C ASP A 164 20.76 -1.26 -6.86
N ALA A 165 21.41 -0.09 -6.80
CA ALA A 165 22.86 0.00 -6.59
C ALA A 165 23.31 -0.65 -5.27
N VAL A 166 22.47 -0.62 -4.22
CA VAL A 166 22.77 -1.22 -2.92
C VAL A 166 22.33 -2.68 -2.82
N MET A 167 21.14 -3.01 -3.32
CA MET A 167 20.53 -4.34 -3.11
C MET A 167 20.83 -5.34 -4.23
N ASN A 168 21.14 -4.87 -5.44
CA ASN A 168 21.48 -5.69 -6.61
C ASN A 168 22.76 -5.16 -7.28
N PRO A 169 23.91 -5.21 -6.59
CA PRO A 169 25.15 -4.71 -7.17
C PRO A 169 25.47 -5.48 -8.45
N PRO A 170 25.98 -4.80 -9.51
CA PRO A 170 26.34 -5.47 -10.75
C PRO A 170 27.36 -6.58 -10.47
N LYS A 171 27.13 -7.76 -11.04
CA LYS A 171 28.11 -8.85 -11.00
C LYS A 171 29.36 -8.38 -11.75
N LYS A 172 30.51 -8.39 -11.07
CA LYS A 172 31.83 -8.14 -11.67
C LYS A 172 32.16 -9.22 -12.69
#